data_AF-A0A3D3URB2-F1
#
_entry.id   AF-A0A3D3URB2-F1
#
_cell.length_a   1.000
_cell.length_b   1.000
_cell.length_c   1.000
_cell.angle_alpha   90.00
_cell.angle_beta   90.00
_cell.angle_gamma   90.00
#
_symmetry.space_group_name_H-M   'P 1'
#
loop_
_entity.id
_entity.type
_entity.pdbx_description
1 polymer ?
#
loop_
_entity_poly.entity_id
_entity_poly.type
_entity_poly.pdbx_seq_one_letter_code
_entity_poly.pdbx_strand_id
1 'polypeptide(L)'
;TLNFDSETMPKWFGLPKDSDLPSTYSIEYLRTWKNDAGESFVRVSPRDSRYFELSDGKPYVPIGLNMIAPYGDNEQEALARMEKWIQSLSENGGNYIRIWLSHNFFDVEHEKSGWYDEQKAKRIDAVLDMTRRHNIRVKMTIEHFRHFFRERQRWAAKPIHHVSQGGPAKDMDDFFQGERSREQFKKKLDFYAERYGDEPAIFAWELWNEMDTVSGKGYMEWTEEMLAELKKRFPRNMVTQSLGSFDHDRKRDRYRRLCLMKDNDFSNVHRYLDLGASLDICKGPVDILAVDAVKEMQAFTRDKPILLAESGAVEPSHSGPFKLYKKDRAGIILHDIIFAPFFAGAAGTGQNWHWDHYVAPMNLWFQFGRFAEAIKRIDPPAENFTPFEIDYPRLRIYALKGKHTLLAWCRDKQNTWQTELAEGKEPDVVKNAFILLPDGSEVLNNADVDFYDPWKNKWVQGKAEGDRISLPDFTRSLVVRMRY
;
A
#
# COMPACT_ATOMS: atom_id res chain seq x y z
N THR A 1 32.89 31.70 -5.20
CA THR A 1 33.24 31.09 -6.49
C THR A 1 34.21 29.98 -6.21
N LEU A 2 33.86 28.72 -6.49
CA LEU A 2 34.81 27.61 -6.42
C LEU A 2 35.50 27.53 -7.79
N ASN A 3 36.77 27.92 -7.84
CA ASN A 3 37.58 27.79 -9.06
C ASN A 3 38.20 26.40 -9.07
N PHE A 4 37.91 25.62 -10.11
CA PHE A 4 38.55 24.33 -10.35
C PHE A 4 39.58 24.49 -11.46
N ASP A 5 40.79 24.02 -11.17
CA ASP A 5 41.93 23.99 -12.09
C ASP A 5 41.92 22.64 -12.84
N SER A 6 41.99 22.72 -14.17
CA SER A 6 42.12 21.60 -15.10
C SER A 6 43.26 20.64 -14.78
N GLU A 7 44.27 21.07 -14.02
CA GLU A 7 45.42 20.24 -13.67
C GLU A 7 45.14 19.20 -12.57
N THR A 8 43.97 19.24 -11.91
CA THR A 8 43.64 18.33 -10.78
C THR A 8 42.68 17.18 -11.09
N MET A 9 42.27 16.98 -12.35
CA MET A 9 41.37 15.88 -12.73
C MET A 9 42.01 14.83 -13.66
N PRO A 10 42.76 13.83 -13.14
CA PRO A 10 43.06 12.64 -13.93
C PRO A 10 42.01 11.55 -13.67
N LYS A 11 41.29 11.16 -14.74
CA LYS A 11 40.66 9.84 -14.98
C LYS A 11 39.29 9.49 -14.36
N TRP A 12 38.47 10.44 -13.91
CA TRP A 12 37.23 10.06 -13.19
C TRP A 12 35.94 9.88 -13.98
N PHE A 13 35.89 10.23 -15.25
CA PHE A 13 34.76 9.84 -16.11
C PHE A 13 35.29 9.60 -17.51
N GLY A 14 34.63 8.74 -18.29
CA GLY A 14 34.98 8.42 -19.67
C GLY A 14 34.86 9.60 -20.62
N LEU A 15 35.60 10.68 -20.35
CA LEU A 15 35.77 11.83 -21.23
C LEU A 15 36.39 11.34 -22.54
N PRO A 16 35.92 11.82 -23.70
CA PRO A 16 36.56 11.56 -24.98
C PRO A 16 38.03 11.98 -24.93
N LYS A 17 38.88 11.34 -25.74
CA LYS A 17 40.27 11.80 -25.84
C LYS A 17 40.27 13.20 -26.46
N ASP A 18 41.26 14.02 -26.13
CA ASP A 18 41.36 15.40 -26.66
C ASP A 18 41.32 15.46 -28.19
N SER A 19 41.75 14.40 -28.88
CA SER A 19 41.66 14.24 -30.33
C SER A 19 40.25 14.17 -30.89
N ASP A 20 39.28 13.82 -30.04
CA ASP A 20 37.90 13.51 -30.41
C ASP A 20 36.96 14.71 -30.16
N LEU A 21 37.49 15.81 -29.60
CA LEU A 21 36.73 17.00 -29.24
C LEU A 21 37.02 18.16 -30.23
N PRO A 22 35.98 18.91 -30.66
CA PRO A 22 36.17 20.10 -31.48
C PRO A 22 36.91 21.21 -30.70
N SER A 23 37.49 22.19 -31.42
CA SER A 23 38.28 23.30 -30.86
C SER A 23 37.57 24.14 -29.80
N THR A 24 36.23 24.09 -29.76
CA THR A 24 35.40 24.60 -28.68
C THR A 24 34.25 23.62 -28.45
N TYR A 25 34.09 23.17 -27.21
CA TYR A 25 32.97 22.34 -26.76
C TYR A 25 32.42 22.89 -25.44
N SER A 26 31.19 22.53 -25.11
CA SER A 26 30.57 22.84 -23.82
C SER A 26 30.19 21.54 -23.13
N ILE A 27 30.50 21.42 -21.84
CA ILE A 27 30.09 20.30 -21.00
C ILE A 27 29.01 20.81 -20.06
N GLU A 28 27.83 20.22 -20.15
CA GLU A 28 26.78 20.41 -19.16
C GLU A 28 26.99 19.37 -18.04
N TYR A 29 27.40 19.81 -16.85
CA TYR A 29 27.55 18.90 -15.71
C TYR A 29 26.28 18.91 -14.86
N LEU A 30 25.60 17.77 -14.79
CA LEU A 30 24.47 17.55 -13.91
C LEU A 30 25.01 16.99 -12.57
N ARG A 31 25.00 17.79 -11.51
CA ARG A 31 25.19 17.27 -10.14
C ARG A 31 23.88 16.64 -9.68
N THR A 32 23.83 15.32 -9.66
CA THR A 32 22.80 14.59 -8.91
C THR A 32 23.33 14.31 -7.51
N TRP A 33 22.57 14.70 -6.49
CA TRP A 33 22.78 14.19 -5.15
C TRP A 33 22.15 12.80 -5.11
N LYS A 34 22.95 11.76 -4.85
CA LYS A 34 22.38 10.44 -4.54
C LYS A 34 21.55 10.62 -3.28
N ASN A 35 20.24 10.45 -3.38
CA ASN A 35 19.39 10.48 -2.22
C ASN A 35 19.56 9.12 -1.52
N ASP A 36 20.32 9.08 -0.42
CA ASP A 36 20.60 7.84 0.34
C ASP A 36 19.33 7.16 0.90
N ALA A 37 18.15 7.80 0.75
CA ALA A 37 16.86 7.19 1.04
C ALA A 37 16.68 5.83 0.34
N GLY A 38 17.23 5.65 -0.86
CA GLY A 38 17.19 4.38 -1.60
C GLY A 38 17.97 3.23 -0.95
N GLU A 39 18.85 3.52 0.01
CA GLU A 39 19.64 2.49 0.72
C GLU A 39 19.07 2.18 2.12
N SER A 40 18.13 2.99 2.60
CA SER A 40 17.48 2.80 3.91
C SER A 40 16.35 1.78 3.84
N PHE A 41 16.22 0.94 4.86
CA PHE A 41 15.18 -0.07 4.98
C PHE A 41 13.94 0.49 5.69
N VAL A 42 12.75 0.05 5.29
CA VAL A 42 11.53 0.35 6.04
C VAL A 42 11.42 -0.61 7.22
N ARG A 43 11.15 -0.07 8.42
CA ARG A 43 10.95 -0.83 9.65
C ARG A 43 9.75 -0.30 10.43
N VAL A 44 9.25 -1.11 11.37
CA VAL A 44 8.37 -0.61 12.44
C VAL A 44 9.14 0.45 13.23
N SER A 45 8.53 1.61 13.49
CA SER A 45 9.21 2.69 14.19
C SER A 45 9.43 2.33 15.67
N PRO A 46 10.66 2.49 16.19
CA PRO A 46 10.95 2.35 17.62
C PRO A 46 10.44 3.57 18.42
N ARG A 47 10.02 4.65 17.75
CA ARG A 47 9.45 5.85 18.38
C ARG A 47 7.96 5.68 18.65
N ASP A 48 7.26 4.99 17.75
CA ASP A 48 5.86 4.62 17.85
C ASP A 48 5.58 3.38 16.99
N SER A 49 5.32 2.24 17.63
CA SER A 49 5.18 0.95 16.93
C SER A 49 3.94 0.86 16.04
N ARG A 50 3.06 1.86 16.05
CA ARG A 50 1.89 1.95 15.15
C ARG A 50 2.24 2.43 13.74
N TYR A 51 3.47 2.89 13.52
CA TYR A 51 3.89 3.52 12.27
C TYR A 51 5.19 2.92 11.73
N PHE A 52 5.52 3.25 10.48
CA PHE A 52 6.79 2.89 9.86
C PHE A 52 7.76 4.06 9.80
N GLU A 53 9.04 3.74 9.78
CA GLU A 53 10.12 4.68 9.48
C GLU A 53 11.21 4.00 8.64
N LEU A 54 12.03 4.82 8.00
CA LEU A 54 13.26 4.37 7.37
C LEU A 54 14.35 4.15 8.42
N SER A 55 15.32 3.28 8.13
CA SER A 55 16.45 3.02 9.02
C SER A 55 17.33 4.24 9.30
N ASP A 56 17.24 5.30 8.48
CA ASP A 56 17.87 6.61 8.71
C ASP A 56 17.05 7.54 9.64
N GLY A 57 15.91 7.08 10.15
CA GLY A 57 15.04 7.78 11.09
C GLY A 57 13.92 8.61 10.46
N LYS A 58 13.85 8.73 9.12
CA LYS A 58 12.77 9.48 8.46
C LYS A 58 11.44 8.72 8.55
N PRO A 59 10.29 9.40 8.77
CA PRO A 59 8.98 8.74 8.73
C PRO A 59 8.72 8.13 7.34
N TYR A 60 8.03 6.99 7.30
CA TYR A 60 7.59 6.36 6.06
C TYR A 60 6.10 6.04 6.15
N VAL A 61 5.31 6.66 5.28
CA VAL A 61 3.88 6.37 5.12
C VAL A 61 3.72 5.72 3.74
N PRO A 62 3.32 4.44 3.63
CA PRO A 62 3.09 3.82 2.33
C PRO A 62 1.85 4.44 1.68
N ILE A 63 2.06 5.05 0.52
CA ILE A 63 1.08 5.67 -0.36
C ILE A 63 1.09 4.87 -1.65
N GLY A 64 0.08 4.05 -1.88
CA GLY A 64 0.20 3.03 -2.92
C GLY A 64 -1.05 2.23 -3.23
N LEU A 65 -0.84 1.18 -4.01
CA LEU A 65 -1.88 0.24 -4.44
C LEU A 65 -1.30 -1.14 -4.78
N ASN A 66 -2.18 -2.11 -4.99
CA ASN A 66 -1.81 -3.41 -5.56
C ASN A 66 -1.50 -3.23 -7.06
N MET A 67 -0.39 -3.79 -7.53
CA MET A 67 0.06 -3.72 -8.93
C MET A 67 0.59 -5.09 -9.35
N ILE A 68 -0.29 -6.09 -9.32
CA ILE A 68 0.04 -7.51 -9.18
C ILE A 68 1.02 -8.02 -10.24
N ALA A 69 0.72 -7.72 -11.50
CA ALA A 69 1.59 -8.01 -12.63
C ALA A 69 1.15 -7.23 -13.87
N PRO A 70 2.07 -6.97 -14.81
CA PRO A 70 1.72 -6.43 -16.10
C PRO A 70 1.12 -7.48 -17.05
N TYR A 71 0.49 -6.97 -18.10
CA TYR A 71 0.07 -7.72 -19.28
C TYR A 71 0.59 -7.04 -20.55
N GLY A 72 0.76 -7.81 -21.62
CA GLY A 72 1.24 -7.36 -22.92
C GLY A 72 1.34 -8.53 -23.89
N ASP A 73 1.49 -8.26 -25.18
CA ASP A 73 1.59 -9.32 -26.20
C ASP A 73 2.94 -10.06 -26.10
N ASN A 74 3.94 -9.41 -25.50
CA ASN A 74 5.26 -9.96 -25.21
C ASN A 74 5.84 -9.37 -23.92
N GLU A 75 7.00 -9.90 -23.51
CA GLU A 75 7.69 -9.48 -22.28
C GLU A 75 8.08 -7.99 -22.29
N GLN A 76 8.58 -7.47 -23.41
CA GLN A 76 9.01 -6.09 -23.53
C GLN A 76 7.84 -5.12 -23.31
N GLU A 77 6.69 -5.40 -23.92
CA GLU A 77 5.48 -4.59 -23.74
C GLU A 77 4.93 -4.67 -22.32
N ALA A 78 4.95 -5.85 -21.71
CA ALA A 78 4.52 -6.03 -20.33
C ALA A 78 5.42 -5.23 -19.37
N LEU A 79 6.75 -5.30 -19.53
CA LEU A 79 7.69 -4.52 -18.72
C LEU A 79 7.53 -3.02 -18.94
N ALA A 80 7.37 -2.56 -20.18
CA ALA A 80 7.13 -1.14 -20.48
C ALA A 80 5.82 -0.64 -19.85
N ARG A 81 4.78 -1.48 -19.82
CA ARG A 81 3.51 -1.17 -19.14
C ARG A 81 3.69 -1.07 -17.62
N MET A 82 4.42 -2.02 -17.02
CA MET A 82 4.73 -2.00 -15.59
C MET A 82 5.47 -0.70 -15.21
N GLU A 83 6.50 -0.35 -15.97
CA GLU A 83 7.27 0.87 -15.75
C GLU A 83 6.40 2.12 -15.88
N LYS A 84 5.52 2.19 -16.89
CA LYS A 84 4.59 3.31 -17.03
C LYS A 84 3.69 3.49 -15.81
N TRP A 85 3.19 2.39 -15.23
CA TRP A 85 2.37 2.47 -14.01
C TRP A 85 3.19 2.89 -12.78
N ILE A 86 4.40 2.33 -12.62
CA ILE A 86 5.34 2.72 -11.56
C ILE A 86 5.68 4.22 -11.65
N GLN A 87 6.01 4.71 -12.84
CA GLN A 87 6.28 6.11 -13.12
C GLN A 87 5.06 6.98 -12.80
N SER A 88 3.87 6.61 -13.29
CA SER A 88 2.64 7.37 -13.06
C SER A 88 2.32 7.50 -11.57
N LEU A 89 2.53 6.43 -10.79
CA LEU A 89 2.35 6.44 -9.34
C LEU A 89 3.37 7.37 -8.66
N SER A 90 4.65 7.21 -9.01
CA SER A 90 5.77 7.97 -8.44
C SER A 90 5.65 9.47 -8.69
N GLU A 91 5.33 9.87 -9.93
CA GLU A 91 5.11 11.28 -10.32
C GLU A 91 3.91 11.91 -9.58
N ASN A 92 3.01 11.08 -9.07
CA ASN A 92 1.88 11.51 -8.25
C ASN A 92 2.10 11.19 -6.76
N GLY A 93 3.35 11.15 -6.28
CA GLY A 93 3.67 11.06 -4.86
C GLY A 93 3.37 9.71 -4.19
N GLY A 94 2.97 8.69 -4.97
CA GLY A 94 2.94 7.32 -4.48
C GLY A 94 4.35 6.77 -4.33
N ASN A 95 4.55 5.88 -3.35
CA ASN A 95 5.86 5.37 -2.95
C ASN A 95 5.86 3.87 -2.62
N TYR A 96 4.75 3.17 -2.89
CA TYR A 96 4.54 1.80 -2.48
C TYR A 96 3.68 1.03 -3.49
N ILE A 97 4.07 -0.20 -3.83
CA ILE A 97 3.27 -1.14 -4.59
C ILE A 97 3.33 -2.54 -3.98
N ARG A 98 2.41 -3.42 -4.38
CA ARG A 98 2.47 -4.86 -4.11
C ARG A 98 2.41 -5.64 -5.41
N ILE A 99 3.26 -6.67 -5.53
CA ILE A 99 3.27 -7.61 -6.67
C ILE A 99 3.03 -9.06 -6.22
N TRP A 100 2.61 -9.94 -7.13
CA TRP A 100 2.56 -11.39 -6.87
C TRP A 100 3.64 -12.12 -7.66
N LEU A 101 4.58 -12.72 -6.95
CA LEU A 101 5.67 -13.50 -7.51
C LEU A 101 5.19 -14.82 -8.12
N SER A 102 4.08 -15.37 -7.63
CA SER A 102 3.44 -16.57 -8.18
C SER A 102 2.51 -16.29 -9.37
N HIS A 103 2.35 -15.04 -9.79
CA HIS A 103 1.65 -14.74 -11.04
C HIS A 103 2.47 -15.25 -12.23
N ASN A 104 1.82 -15.81 -13.26
CA ASN A 104 2.48 -16.45 -14.41
C ASN A 104 3.62 -15.61 -15.02
N PHE A 105 3.54 -14.29 -14.99
CA PHE A 105 4.60 -13.42 -15.50
C PHE A 105 5.93 -13.54 -14.70
N PHE A 106 5.84 -13.70 -13.37
CA PHE A 106 6.96 -13.71 -12.42
C PHE A 106 7.27 -15.09 -11.81
N ASP A 107 6.37 -16.07 -11.97
CA ASP A 107 6.41 -17.35 -11.25
C ASP A 107 7.62 -18.23 -11.57
N VAL A 108 8.72 -18.00 -10.84
CA VAL A 108 9.98 -18.72 -11.02
C VAL A 108 9.81 -20.24 -10.87
N GLU A 109 8.87 -20.69 -10.05
CA GLU A 109 8.61 -22.12 -9.83
C GLU A 109 7.32 -22.51 -10.55
N HIS A 110 7.34 -22.51 -11.88
CA HIS A 110 6.16 -22.76 -12.71
C HIS A 110 6.15 -24.15 -13.39
N GLU A 111 7.31 -24.65 -13.84
CA GLU A 111 7.38 -25.91 -14.60
C GLU A 111 7.38 -27.14 -13.69
N LYS A 112 8.16 -27.10 -12.62
CA LYS A 112 8.34 -28.21 -11.68
C LYS A 112 8.64 -27.68 -10.29
N SER A 113 8.09 -28.34 -9.26
CA SER A 113 8.40 -27.94 -7.89
C SER A 113 9.89 -28.12 -7.59
N GLY A 114 10.48 -27.08 -6.99
CA GLY A 114 11.91 -26.97 -6.70
C GLY A 114 12.79 -26.61 -7.89
N TRP A 115 12.20 -26.25 -9.04
CA TRP A 115 12.95 -25.71 -10.17
C TRP A 115 12.60 -24.23 -10.36
N TYR A 116 13.63 -23.38 -10.35
CA TYR A 116 13.49 -21.92 -10.44
C TYR A 116 13.98 -21.40 -11.80
N ASP A 117 13.10 -20.73 -12.52
CA ASP A 117 13.33 -20.18 -13.86
C ASP A 117 14.07 -18.83 -13.78
N GLU A 118 15.28 -18.81 -14.34
CA GLU A 118 16.16 -17.63 -14.37
C GLU A 118 15.59 -16.47 -15.22
N GLN A 119 14.84 -16.76 -16.30
CA GLN A 119 14.25 -15.69 -17.12
C GLN A 119 13.12 -14.99 -16.38
N LYS A 120 12.31 -15.74 -15.62
CA LYS A 120 11.30 -15.12 -14.75
C LYS A 120 11.92 -14.34 -13.60
N ALA A 121 13.03 -14.82 -13.05
CA ALA A 121 13.79 -14.07 -12.04
C ALA A 121 14.29 -12.72 -12.60
N LYS A 122 14.80 -12.68 -13.84
CA LYS A 122 15.20 -11.42 -14.51
C LYS A 122 14.06 -10.41 -14.68
N ARG A 123 12.81 -10.86 -14.81
CA ARG A 123 11.65 -9.94 -14.84
C ARG A 123 11.43 -9.28 -13.49
N ILE A 124 11.62 -10.03 -12.39
CA ILE A 124 11.56 -9.47 -11.04
C ILE A 124 12.71 -8.46 -10.85
N ASP A 125 13.92 -8.78 -11.30
CA ASP A 125 15.06 -7.86 -11.25
C ASP A 125 14.77 -6.55 -11.99
N ALA A 126 14.16 -6.63 -13.18
CA ALA A 126 13.77 -5.47 -13.97
C ALA A 126 12.74 -4.59 -13.24
N VAL A 127 11.75 -5.19 -12.57
CA VAL A 127 10.78 -4.44 -11.76
C VAL A 127 11.45 -3.80 -10.55
N LEU A 128 12.36 -4.49 -9.86
CA LEU A 128 13.10 -3.91 -8.75
C LEU A 128 13.96 -2.73 -9.23
N ASP A 129 14.59 -2.82 -10.39
CA ASP A 129 15.31 -1.71 -11.01
C ASP A 129 14.40 -0.49 -11.26
N MET A 130 13.23 -0.70 -11.87
CA MET A 130 12.23 0.35 -12.07
C MET A 130 11.85 1.00 -10.73
N THR A 131 11.57 0.18 -9.71
CA THR A 131 11.14 0.70 -8.40
C THR A 131 12.23 1.53 -7.72
N ARG A 132 13.50 1.13 -7.84
CA ARG A 132 14.65 1.93 -7.35
C ARG A 132 14.74 3.27 -8.06
N ARG A 133 14.66 3.29 -9.40
CA ARG A 133 14.71 4.53 -10.19
C ARG A 133 13.56 5.49 -9.88
N HIS A 134 12.40 4.95 -9.49
CA HIS A 134 11.19 5.72 -9.20
C HIS A 134 10.89 5.87 -7.69
N ASN A 135 11.83 5.51 -6.80
CA ASN A 135 11.67 5.58 -5.35
C ASN A 135 10.38 4.90 -4.81
N ILE A 136 10.01 3.78 -5.41
CA ILE A 136 8.88 2.94 -4.98
C ILE A 136 9.42 1.80 -4.12
N ARG A 137 8.74 1.49 -3.01
CA ARG A 137 8.97 0.26 -2.25
C ARG A 137 7.97 -0.83 -2.65
N VAL A 138 8.37 -2.09 -2.56
CA VAL A 138 7.57 -3.22 -3.05
C VAL A 138 7.26 -4.21 -1.93
N LYS A 139 5.98 -4.56 -1.76
CA LYS A 139 5.58 -5.78 -1.03
C LYS A 139 5.57 -6.97 -1.99
N MET A 140 6.42 -7.96 -1.71
CA MET A 140 6.68 -9.14 -2.52
C MET A 140 5.81 -10.31 -2.04
N THR A 141 4.72 -10.60 -2.72
CA THR A 141 3.81 -11.71 -2.33
C THR A 141 4.25 -13.00 -3.00
N ILE A 142 4.62 -14.00 -2.21
CA ILE A 142 5.26 -15.21 -2.71
C ILE A 142 4.23 -16.11 -3.41
N GLU A 143 3.17 -16.53 -2.72
CA GLU A 143 2.16 -17.43 -3.27
C GLU A 143 0.73 -16.86 -3.31
N HIS A 144 -0.13 -17.42 -4.17
CA HIS A 144 -1.56 -17.08 -4.22
C HIS A 144 -2.48 -18.24 -4.58
N PHE A 145 -1.95 -19.45 -4.81
CA PHE A 145 -2.77 -20.57 -5.24
C PHE A 145 -3.66 -21.11 -4.10
N ARG A 146 -4.77 -21.76 -4.46
CA ARG A 146 -5.81 -22.25 -3.53
C ARG A 146 -6.01 -23.77 -3.58
N HIS A 147 -5.59 -24.40 -4.68
CA HIS A 147 -5.75 -25.82 -4.95
C HIS A 147 -4.77 -26.31 -6.02
N PHE A 148 -4.68 -27.62 -6.22
CA PHE A 148 -3.85 -28.20 -7.27
C PHE A 148 -4.57 -28.34 -8.62
N PHE A 149 -5.84 -28.79 -8.65
CA PHE A 149 -6.44 -29.28 -9.91
C PHE A 149 -7.88 -28.84 -10.22
N ARG A 150 -8.51 -27.94 -9.46
CA ARG A 150 -9.90 -27.57 -9.76
C ARG A 150 -9.98 -26.82 -11.09
N GLU A 151 -10.95 -27.18 -11.93
CA GLU A 151 -11.18 -26.53 -13.22
C GLU A 151 -11.73 -25.11 -13.06
N ARG A 152 -12.57 -24.89 -12.05
CA ARG A 152 -13.01 -23.56 -11.66
C ARG A 152 -11.85 -22.84 -10.97
N GLN A 153 -11.60 -21.58 -11.35
CA GLN A 153 -10.47 -20.76 -10.85
C GLN A 153 -9.09 -21.33 -11.21
N ARG A 154 -8.87 -21.71 -12.49
CA ARG A 154 -7.55 -22.18 -12.97
C ARG A 154 -6.39 -21.22 -12.65
N TRP A 155 -6.67 -19.92 -12.57
CA TRP A 155 -5.69 -18.91 -12.16
C TRP A 155 -5.13 -19.14 -10.74
N ALA A 156 -5.85 -19.83 -9.87
CA ALA A 156 -5.44 -20.17 -8.50
C ALA A 156 -4.96 -21.63 -8.37
N ALA A 157 -4.66 -22.31 -9.48
CA ALA A 157 -4.18 -23.69 -9.48
C ALA A 157 -2.65 -23.75 -9.48
N LYS A 158 -2.08 -24.66 -8.67
CA LYS A 158 -0.63 -24.93 -8.66
C LYS A 158 -0.34 -26.44 -8.67
N PRO A 159 -0.59 -27.12 -9.79
CA PRO A 159 -0.54 -28.58 -9.86
C PRO A 159 0.86 -29.16 -9.61
N ILE A 160 1.93 -28.39 -9.87
CA ILE A 160 3.32 -28.86 -9.78
C ILE A 160 3.76 -29.36 -8.40
N HIS A 161 3.07 -28.95 -7.33
CA HIS A 161 3.37 -29.43 -5.97
C HIS A 161 2.74 -30.78 -5.66
N HIS A 162 1.83 -31.26 -6.51
CA HIS A 162 1.22 -32.56 -6.32
C HIS A 162 2.15 -33.70 -6.77
N VAL A 163 2.12 -34.84 -6.07
CA VAL A 163 2.93 -36.03 -6.39
C VAL A 163 2.79 -36.53 -7.82
N SER A 164 1.60 -36.40 -8.43
CA SER A 164 1.38 -36.81 -9.84
C SER A 164 2.10 -35.91 -10.86
N GLN A 165 2.56 -34.72 -10.43
CA GLN A 165 3.36 -33.79 -11.22
C GLN A 165 4.82 -33.77 -10.76
N GLY A 166 5.22 -34.70 -9.88
CA GLY A 166 6.56 -34.79 -9.32
C GLY A 166 6.81 -33.88 -8.11
N GLY A 167 5.78 -33.26 -7.55
CA GLY A 167 5.87 -32.45 -6.34
C GLY A 167 5.79 -33.25 -5.03
N PRO A 168 5.96 -32.59 -3.87
CA PRO A 168 6.06 -33.28 -2.57
C PRO A 168 4.73 -33.69 -1.95
N ALA A 169 3.59 -33.11 -2.36
CA ALA A 169 2.33 -33.18 -1.63
C ALA A 169 1.29 -34.10 -2.27
N LYS A 170 0.58 -34.88 -1.48
CA LYS A 170 -0.57 -35.69 -1.93
C LYS A 170 -1.85 -34.86 -2.08
N ASP A 171 -1.99 -33.81 -1.30
CA ASP A 171 -3.12 -32.87 -1.33
C ASP A 171 -2.73 -31.55 -0.64
N MET A 172 -3.68 -30.64 -0.47
CA MET A 172 -3.43 -29.35 0.18
C MET A 172 -3.17 -29.49 1.70
N ASP A 173 -3.70 -30.51 2.37
CA ASP A 173 -3.43 -30.74 3.79
C ASP A 173 -1.97 -31.18 3.96
N ASP A 174 -1.49 -32.10 3.13
CA ASP A 174 -0.10 -32.57 3.06
C ASP A 174 0.87 -31.47 2.59
N PHE A 175 0.41 -30.50 1.80
CA PHE A 175 1.22 -29.33 1.48
C PHE A 175 1.54 -28.48 2.71
N PHE A 176 0.54 -28.20 3.56
CA PHE A 176 0.75 -27.35 4.73
C PHE A 176 1.29 -28.10 5.94
N GLN A 177 1.02 -29.40 6.08
CA GLN A 177 1.40 -30.18 7.26
C GLN A 177 2.60 -31.10 7.01
N GLY A 178 2.83 -31.52 5.77
CA GLY A 178 3.90 -32.44 5.41
C GLY A 178 5.28 -31.78 5.44
N GLU A 179 6.24 -32.44 6.11
CA GLU A 179 7.62 -31.96 6.25
C GLU A 179 8.28 -31.71 4.88
N ARG A 180 8.11 -32.62 3.91
CA ARG A 180 8.68 -32.47 2.56
C ARG A 180 8.20 -31.21 1.85
N SER A 181 6.92 -30.85 2.02
CA SER A 181 6.32 -29.66 1.41
C SER A 181 6.80 -28.38 2.09
N ARG A 182 6.90 -28.40 3.43
CA ARG A 182 7.47 -27.29 4.21
C ARG A 182 8.92 -27.03 3.83
N GLU A 183 9.74 -28.06 3.75
CA GLU A 183 11.14 -27.94 3.31
C GLU A 183 11.26 -27.48 1.86
N GLN A 184 10.35 -27.91 0.97
CA GLN A 184 10.30 -27.42 -0.40
C GLN A 184 9.97 -25.92 -0.47
N PHE A 185 9.06 -25.44 0.37
CA PHE A 185 8.76 -24.02 0.46
C PHE A 185 9.96 -23.23 1.02
N LYS A 186 10.64 -23.74 2.06
CA LYS A 186 11.87 -23.13 2.61
C LYS A 186 12.97 -23.00 1.55
N LYS A 187 13.15 -23.98 0.67
CA LYS A 187 14.08 -23.87 -0.47
C LYS A 187 13.71 -22.76 -1.45
N LYS A 188 12.41 -22.50 -1.64
CA LYS A 188 11.96 -21.35 -2.44
C LYS A 188 12.31 -20.03 -1.74
N LEU A 189 12.15 -19.97 -0.43
CA LEU A 189 12.60 -18.82 0.36
C LEU A 189 14.12 -18.64 0.26
N ASP A 190 14.89 -19.73 0.30
CA ASP A 190 16.36 -19.70 0.12
C ASP A 190 16.74 -19.14 -1.26
N PHE A 191 16.07 -19.57 -2.34
CA PHE A 191 16.29 -19.03 -3.68
C PHE A 191 16.08 -17.51 -3.73
N TYR A 192 14.98 -17.03 -3.17
CA TYR A 192 14.70 -15.59 -3.11
C TYR A 192 15.72 -14.85 -2.24
N ALA A 193 16.13 -15.43 -1.11
CA ALA A 193 17.12 -14.84 -0.21
C ALA A 193 18.50 -14.76 -0.85
N GLU A 194 18.93 -15.79 -1.58
CA GLU A 194 20.21 -15.82 -2.29
C GLU A 194 20.27 -14.74 -3.38
N ARG A 195 19.18 -14.53 -4.12
CA ARG A 195 19.17 -13.56 -5.23
C ARG A 195 18.91 -12.12 -4.79
N TYR A 196 17.93 -11.91 -3.90
CA TYR A 196 17.44 -10.57 -3.56
C TYR A 196 17.98 -10.08 -2.22
N GLY A 197 18.27 -11.01 -1.30
CA GLY A 197 18.72 -10.71 0.05
C GLY A 197 17.89 -9.61 0.73
N ASP A 198 18.57 -8.82 1.54
CA ASP A 198 18.02 -7.60 2.11
C ASP A 198 18.15 -6.44 1.10
N GLU A 199 17.29 -6.40 0.09
CA GLU A 199 17.17 -5.29 -0.87
C GLU A 199 16.30 -4.18 -0.24
N PRO A 200 16.81 -2.95 -0.06
CA PRO A 200 16.04 -1.84 0.50
C PRO A 200 14.75 -1.52 -0.27
N ALA A 201 14.74 -1.66 -1.60
CA ALA A 201 13.52 -1.43 -2.40
C ALA A 201 12.37 -2.37 -2.00
N ILE A 202 12.65 -3.50 -1.34
CA ILE A 202 11.63 -4.38 -0.80
C ILE A 202 11.13 -3.82 0.54
N PHE A 203 9.85 -3.43 0.57
CA PHE A 203 9.15 -3.04 1.80
C PHE A 203 8.95 -4.26 2.69
N ALA A 204 8.35 -5.32 2.15
CA ALA A 204 8.05 -6.53 2.89
C ALA A 204 7.96 -7.77 2.00
N TRP A 205 8.17 -8.93 2.62
CA TRP A 205 7.82 -10.23 2.07
C TRP A 205 6.49 -10.71 2.63
N GLU A 206 5.55 -11.07 1.76
CA GLU A 206 4.26 -11.65 2.14
C GLU A 206 4.23 -13.11 1.73
N LEU A 207 3.93 -14.02 2.68
CA LEU A 207 3.92 -15.46 2.42
C LEU A 207 2.92 -15.86 1.34
N TRP A 208 1.67 -15.42 1.51
CA TRP A 208 0.55 -15.86 0.70
C TRP A 208 -0.49 -14.76 0.57
N ASN A 209 -1.07 -14.64 -0.61
CA ASN A 209 -2.27 -13.85 -0.80
C ASN A 209 -3.51 -14.60 -0.27
N GLU A 210 -4.23 -14.00 0.68
CA GLU A 210 -5.52 -14.51 1.16
C GLU A 210 -5.45 -15.99 1.60
N MET A 211 -4.54 -16.30 2.53
CA MET A 211 -4.22 -17.68 2.91
C MET A 211 -5.42 -18.52 3.33
N ASP A 212 -6.45 -17.91 3.91
CA ASP A 212 -7.64 -18.61 4.38
C ASP A 212 -8.64 -18.99 3.27
N THR A 213 -8.28 -18.72 2.00
CA THR A 213 -9.02 -19.15 0.81
C THR A 213 -8.50 -20.46 0.22
N VAL A 214 -7.43 -21.02 0.79
CA VAL A 214 -6.90 -22.34 0.42
C VAL A 214 -7.88 -23.44 0.84
N SER A 215 -7.86 -24.57 0.11
CA SER A 215 -8.73 -25.71 0.42
C SER A 215 -8.22 -26.64 1.53
N GLY A 216 -6.98 -26.46 1.99
CA GLY A 216 -6.34 -27.29 3.01
C GLY A 216 -6.44 -26.74 4.43
N LYS A 217 -6.10 -27.58 5.41
CA LYS A 217 -6.01 -27.29 6.85
C LYS A 217 -4.57 -27.09 7.29
N GLY A 218 -4.37 -26.59 8.51
CA GLY A 218 -3.05 -26.39 9.11
C GLY A 218 -2.29 -25.17 8.60
N TYR A 219 -2.92 -24.33 7.78
CA TYR A 219 -2.26 -23.15 7.18
C TYR A 219 -1.89 -22.07 8.20
N MET A 220 -2.53 -22.03 9.38
CA MET A 220 -2.20 -21.06 10.43
C MET A 220 -0.94 -21.46 11.19
N GLU A 221 -0.79 -22.74 11.53
CA GLU A 221 0.44 -23.30 12.11
C GLU A 221 1.59 -23.21 11.11
N TRP A 222 1.31 -23.50 9.84
CA TRP A 222 2.26 -23.29 8.75
C TRP A 222 2.66 -21.81 8.61
N THR A 223 1.70 -20.88 8.72
CA THR A 223 1.95 -19.44 8.61
C THR A 223 2.88 -18.98 9.73
N GLU A 224 2.62 -19.43 10.96
CA GLU A 224 3.45 -19.09 12.12
C GLU A 224 4.91 -19.57 11.95
N GLU A 225 5.11 -20.81 11.48
CA GLU A 225 6.45 -21.33 11.16
C GLU A 225 7.11 -20.51 10.03
N MET A 226 6.39 -20.29 8.93
CA MET A 226 6.99 -19.67 7.74
C MET A 226 7.22 -18.17 7.88
N LEU A 227 6.50 -17.48 8.77
CA LEU A 227 6.83 -16.10 9.14
C LEU A 227 8.20 -16.03 9.83
N ALA A 228 8.47 -16.95 10.76
CA ALA A 228 9.78 -17.04 11.40
C ALA A 228 10.89 -17.38 10.39
N GLU A 229 10.63 -18.30 9.47
CA GLU A 229 11.58 -18.65 8.41
C GLU A 229 11.84 -17.51 7.41
N LEU A 230 10.83 -16.71 7.08
CA LEU A 230 11.01 -15.46 6.31
C LEU A 230 11.87 -14.46 7.09
N LYS A 231 11.55 -14.22 8.37
CA LYS A 231 12.27 -13.23 9.18
C LYS A 231 13.76 -13.56 9.30
N LYS A 232 14.09 -14.85 9.39
CA LYS A 232 15.49 -15.34 9.40
C LYS A 232 16.24 -15.04 8.10
N ARG A 233 15.56 -15.13 6.95
CA ARG A 233 16.16 -14.97 5.61
C ARG A 233 16.22 -13.52 5.14
N PHE A 234 15.29 -12.70 5.59
CA PHE A 234 15.17 -11.29 5.23
C PHE A 234 15.16 -10.42 6.49
N PRO A 235 16.24 -10.42 7.29
CA PRO A 235 16.26 -9.77 8.61
C PRO A 235 16.09 -8.25 8.56
N ARG A 236 16.36 -7.59 7.42
CA ARG A 236 16.22 -6.13 7.28
C ARG A 236 14.94 -5.69 6.56
N ASN A 237 14.22 -6.60 5.90
CA ASN A 237 12.90 -6.31 5.35
C ASN A 237 11.80 -6.70 6.36
N MET A 238 10.59 -6.17 6.18
CA MET A 238 9.44 -6.62 6.95
C MET A 238 8.90 -7.93 6.40
N VAL A 239 8.19 -8.69 7.23
CA VAL A 239 7.52 -9.93 6.84
C VAL A 239 6.08 -9.93 7.31
N THR A 240 5.20 -10.51 6.51
CA THR A 240 3.78 -10.55 6.82
C THR A 240 3.05 -11.72 6.16
N GLN A 241 1.81 -11.93 6.60
CA GLN A 241 0.82 -12.74 5.90
C GLN A 241 -0.48 -11.95 5.67
N SER A 242 -1.28 -12.32 4.67
CA SER A 242 -2.66 -11.83 4.52
C SER A 242 -3.71 -12.93 4.58
N LEU A 243 -4.92 -12.53 4.98
CA LEU A 243 -6.15 -13.31 4.89
C LEU A 243 -7.12 -12.58 3.94
N GLY A 244 -8.04 -13.32 3.34
CA GLY A 244 -8.99 -12.79 2.38
C GLY A 244 -10.05 -11.92 3.01
N SER A 245 -10.60 -11.03 2.18
CA SER A 245 -11.51 -9.91 2.55
C SER A 245 -12.29 -10.12 3.84
N PHE A 246 -12.12 -9.27 4.85
CA PHE A 246 -12.86 -9.31 6.11
C PHE A 246 -14.32 -8.86 5.89
N ASP A 247 -15.11 -9.79 5.37
CA ASP A 247 -16.47 -9.62 4.86
C ASP A 247 -17.53 -10.42 5.64
N HIS A 248 -17.10 -11.12 6.71
CA HIS A 248 -17.94 -11.97 7.55
C HIS A 248 -17.36 -12.08 8.97
N ASP A 249 -18.21 -12.01 10.00
CA ASP A 249 -17.81 -12.13 11.42
C ASP A 249 -16.96 -13.37 11.75
N ARG A 250 -17.19 -14.51 11.06
CA ARG A 250 -16.41 -15.74 11.26
C ARG A 250 -14.91 -15.59 10.94
N LYS A 251 -14.51 -14.51 10.27
CA LYS A 251 -13.10 -14.21 9.98
C LYS A 251 -12.39 -13.53 11.16
N ARG A 252 -13.13 -12.96 12.11
CA ARG A 252 -12.60 -12.14 13.21
C ARG A 252 -11.52 -12.85 14.01
N ASP A 253 -11.77 -14.09 14.42
CA ASP A 253 -10.81 -14.86 15.21
C ASP A 253 -9.56 -15.26 14.41
N ARG A 254 -9.69 -15.50 13.10
CA ARG A 254 -8.55 -15.78 12.23
C ARG A 254 -7.67 -14.54 12.04
N TYR A 255 -8.28 -13.38 11.82
CA TYR A 255 -7.56 -12.10 11.79
C TYR A 255 -6.89 -11.81 13.14
N ARG A 256 -7.59 -12.01 14.27
CA ARG A 256 -7.02 -11.85 15.61
C ARG A 256 -5.79 -12.73 15.81
N ARG A 257 -5.89 -14.03 15.47
CA ARG A 257 -4.75 -14.96 15.58
C ARG A 257 -3.56 -14.49 14.75
N LEU A 258 -3.76 -14.10 13.50
CA LEU A 258 -2.68 -13.61 12.64
C LEU A 258 -2.04 -12.31 13.15
N CYS A 259 -2.84 -11.33 13.58
CA CYS A 259 -2.33 -10.05 14.09
C CYS A 259 -1.38 -10.23 15.28
N LEU A 260 -1.70 -11.22 16.13
CA LEU A 260 -0.96 -11.52 17.36
C LEU A 260 0.27 -12.42 17.15
N MET A 261 0.49 -12.98 15.95
CA MET A 261 1.69 -13.77 15.66
C MET A 261 2.95 -12.91 15.82
N LYS A 262 3.94 -13.42 16.55
CA LYS A 262 5.16 -12.69 16.91
C LYS A 262 5.88 -12.12 15.70
N ASP A 263 6.15 -12.97 14.71
CA ASP A 263 6.95 -12.61 13.53
C ASP A 263 6.12 -11.99 12.39
N ASN A 264 4.84 -11.67 12.62
CA ASN A 264 4.04 -10.87 11.68
C ASN A 264 4.26 -9.38 11.98
N ASP A 265 5.12 -8.68 11.21
CA ASP A 265 5.61 -7.33 11.56
C ASP A 265 4.50 -6.26 11.57
N PHE A 266 3.45 -6.42 10.75
CA PHE A 266 2.33 -5.49 10.67
C PHE A 266 1.01 -6.20 10.36
N SER A 267 -0.10 -5.60 10.78
CA SER A 267 -1.43 -6.15 10.56
C SER A 267 -1.95 -5.76 9.18
N ASN A 268 -2.13 -6.74 8.31
CA ASN A 268 -2.77 -6.56 7.01
C ASN A 268 -4.24 -6.94 7.12
N VAL A 269 -5.12 -6.03 6.73
CA VAL A 269 -6.55 -6.31 6.57
C VAL A 269 -6.96 -6.05 5.13
N HIS A 270 -7.78 -6.95 4.59
CA HIS A 270 -8.39 -6.79 3.28
C HIS A 270 -9.86 -6.48 3.54
N ARG A 271 -10.45 -5.48 2.89
CA ARG A 271 -11.89 -5.27 2.93
C ARG A 271 -12.36 -4.45 1.74
N TYR A 272 -13.45 -4.90 1.14
CA TYR A 272 -13.99 -4.32 -0.07
C TYR A 272 -15.42 -3.82 0.12
N LEU A 273 -15.80 -2.86 -0.73
CA LEU A 273 -17.19 -2.67 -1.11
C LEU A 273 -17.64 -3.91 -1.90
N ASP A 274 -18.47 -4.75 -1.29
CA ASP A 274 -19.02 -5.97 -1.86
C ASP A 274 -20.48 -6.12 -1.44
N LEU A 275 -21.40 -5.99 -2.41
CA LEU A 275 -22.84 -6.12 -2.17
C LEU A 275 -23.27 -7.56 -1.83
N GLY A 276 -22.40 -8.55 -2.08
CA GLY A 276 -22.58 -9.94 -1.68
C GLY A 276 -21.89 -10.31 -0.36
N ALA A 277 -21.25 -9.36 0.33
CA ALA A 277 -20.66 -9.61 1.65
C ALA A 277 -21.71 -9.87 2.72
N SER A 278 -21.33 -10.66 3.73
CA SER A 278 -22.20 -10.92 4.89
C SER A 278 -22.30 -9.71 5.81
N LEU A 279 -21.22 -8.94 5.96
CA LEU A 279 -21.20 -7.72 6.77
C LEU A 279 -21.86 -6.57 6.02
N ASP A 280 -22.87 -5.94 6.62
CA ASP A 280 -23.57 -4.80 5.99
C ASP A 280 -22.66 -3.58 5.78
N ILE A 281 -21.62 -3.43 6.61
CA ILE A 281 -20.66 -2.34 6.45
C ILE A 281 -19.94 -2.39 5.10
N CYS A 282 -19.72 -3.59 4.55
CA CYS A 282 -19.13 -3.79 3.23
C CYS A 282 -20.05 -3.36 2.08
N LYS A 283 -21.29 -2.96 2.35
CA LYS A 283 -22.26 -2.48 1.34
C LYS A 283 -22.44 -0.97 1.38
N GLY A 284 -21.93 -0.33 2.43
CA GLY A 284 -22.10 1.09 2.72
C GLY A 284 -21.09 2.00 2.02
N PRO A 285 -20.95 3.25 2.51
CA PRO A 285 -19.90 4.16 2.09
C PRO A 285 -18.49 3.58 2.29
N VAL A 286 -17.59 3.85 1.36
CA VAL A 286 -16.25 3.24 1.32
C VAL A 286 -15.36 3.75 2.44
N ASP A 287 -15.51 5.01 2.85
CA ASP A 287 -14.76 5.54 3.99
C ASP A 287 -15.12 4.81 5.29
N ILE A 288 -16.41 4.50 5.50
CA ILE A 288 -16.89 3.81 6.70
C ILE A 288 -16.31 2.39 6.79
N LEU A 289 -16.38 1.60 5.71
CA LEU A 289 -15.83 0.23 5.73
C LEU A 289 -14.31 0.22 5.91
N ALA A 290 -13.62 1.25 5.38
CA ALA A 290 -12.18 1.39 5.49
C ALA A 290 -11.75 1.76 6.92
N VAL A 291 -12.44 2.71 7.57
CA VAL A 291 -12.23 3.05 8.99
C VAL A 291 -12.51 1.86 9.90
N ASP A 292 -13.60 1.14 9.66
CA ASP A 292 -13.94 -0.04 10.46
C ASP A 292 -12.90 -1.15 10.34
N ALA A 293 -12.32 -1.35 9.16
CA ALA A 293 -11.28 -2.37 8.97
C ALA A 293 -10.04 -2.05 9.83
N VAL A 294 -9.68 -0.76 9.93
CA VAL A 294 -8.57 -0.30 10.79
C VAL A 294 -8.92 -0.50 12.27
N LYS A 295 -10.13 -0.12 12.69
CA LYS A 295 -10.60 -0.26 14.07
C LYS A 295 -10.66 -1.71 14.53
N GLU A 296 -11.08 -2.64 13.66
CA GLU A 296 -11.06 -4.07 13.96
C GLU A 296 -9.64 -4.56 14.27
N MET A 297 -8.63 -4.12 13.51
CA MET A 297 -7.24 -4.49 13.81
C MET A 297 -6.73 -3.84 15.10
N GLN A 298 -7.08 -2.56 15.35
CA GLN A 298 -6.75 -1.85 16.60
C GLN A 298 -7.37 -2.50 17.84
N ALA A 299 -8.50 -3.19 17.68
CA ALA A 299 -9.14 -3.95 18.75
C ALA A 299 -8.40 -5.26 19.10
N PHE A 300 -7.52 -5.74 18.22
CA PHE A 300 -6.69 -6.94 18.47
C PHE A 300 -5.32 -6.58 19.01
N THR A 301 -4.69 -5.54 18.45
CA THR A 301 -3.37 -5.06 18.87
C THR A 301 -3.23 -3.57 18.63
N ARG A 302 -2.50 -2.89 19.52
CA ARG A 302 -2.11 -1.48 19.37
C ARG A 302 -0.60 -1.31 19.15
N ASP A 303 0.14 -2.42 19.14
CA ASP A 303 1.61 -2.41 19.20
C ASP A 303 2.26 -2.69 17.84
N LYS A 304 1.47 -2.67 16.75
CA LYS A 304 1.94 -2.91 15.39
C LYS A 304 1.31 -1.94 14.40
N PRO A 305 1.99 -1.65 13.29
CA PRO A 305 1.39 -0.89 12.21
C PRO A 305 0.21 -1.65 11.59
N ILE A 306 -0.78 -0.91 11.11
CA ILE A 306 -1.96 -1.46 10.43
C ILE A 306 -2.00 -0.92 9.01
N LEU A 307 -2.21 -1.81 8.04
CA LEU A 307 -2.47 -1.47 6.64
C LEU A 307 -3.77 -2.11 6.16
N LEU A 308 -4.64 -1.30 5.56
CA LEU A 308 -5.72 -1.76 4.70
C LEU A 308 -5.08 -2.18 3.36
N ALA A 309 -4.51 -3.38 3.35
CA ALA A 309 -3.59 -3.86 2.32
C ALA A 309 -4.28 -4.31 1.03
N GLU A 310 -5.58 -4.50 1.08
CA GLU A 310 -6.43 -4.57 -0.10
C GLU A 310 -7.79 -3.93 0.18
N SER A 311 -8.23 -3.10 -0.77
CA SER A 311 -9.58 -2.56 -0.79
C SER A 311 -9.98 -2.18 -2.22
N GLY A 312 -11.15 -1.60 -2.36
CA GLY A 312 -11.78 -1.34 -3.64
C GLY A 312 -13.25 -1.70 -3.56
N ALA A 313 -13.87 -1.72 -4.73
CA ALA A 313 -15.17 -2.28 -4.97
C ALA A 313 -15.07 -3.53 -5.87
N VAL A 314 -15.92 -4.50 -5.61
CA VAL A 314 -16.06 -5.73 -6.40
C VAL A 314 -17.54 -5.96 -6.72
N GLU A 315 -17.79 -6.70 -7.78
CA GLU A 315 -19.11 -7.30 -8.00
C GLU A 315 -19.43 -8.32 -6.90
N PRO A 316 -20.74 -8.58 -6.62
CA PRO A 316 -21.16 -9.42 -5.50
C PRO A 316 -20.36 -10.72 -5.35
N SER A 317 -19.89 -10.98 -4.12
CA SER A 317 -19.12 -12.16 -3.74
C SER A 317 -17.79 -12.28 -4.51
N HIS A 318 -17.11 -11.14 -4.71
CA HIS A 318 -15.83 -11.04 -5.42
C HIS A 318 -15.85 -11.69 -6.82
N SER A 319 -16.97 -11.54 -7.54
CA SER A 319 -17.15 -12.16 -8.87
C SER A 319 -16.45 -11.41 -10.01
N GLY A 320 -15.93 -10.21 -9.75
CA GLY A 320 -15.13 -9.44 -10.69
C GLY A 320 -14.99 -7.96 -10.29
N PRO A 321 -14.34 -7.14 -11.13
CA PRO A 321 -14.23 -5.70 -10.91
C PRO A 321 -15.60 -5.01 -10.91
N PHE A 322 -15.78 -4.05 -10.00
CA PHE A 322 -17.04 -3.33 -9.85
C PHE A 322 -17.46 -2.60 -11.13
N LYS A 323 -18.68 -2.84 -11.60
CA LYS A 323 -19.17 -2.28 -12.87
C LYS A 323 -19.22 -0.75 -12.88
N LEU A 324 -19.41 -0.12 -11.73
CA LEU A 324 -19.48 1.35 -11.63
C LEU A 324 -18.13 2.05 -11.67
N TYR A 325 -16.99 1.34 -11.69
CA TYR A 325 -15.68 1.98 -11.90
C TYR A 325 -15.63 2.81 -13.17
N LYS A 326 -16.32 2.37 -14.24
CA LYS A 326 -16.41 3.12 -15.49
C LYS A 326 -17.17 4.44 -15.37
N LYS A 327 -17.92 4.68 -14.29
CA LYS A 327 -18.58 5.96 -14.02
C LYS A 327 -17.73 6.86 -13.12
N ASP A 328 -16.83 6.29 -12.34
CA ASP A 328 -16.07 7.02 -11.33
C ASP A 328 -14.81 7.69 -11.91
N ARG A 329 -15.04 8.71 -12.75
CA ARG A 329 -13.97 9.52 -13.37
C ARG A 329 -13.26 10.44 -12.37
N ALA A 330 -13.91 10.76 -11.25
CA ALA A 330 -13.33 11.57 -10.19
C ALA A 330 -12.49 10.72 -9.21
N GLY A 331 -12.76 9.42 -9.11
CA GLY A 331 -12.08 8.51 -8.22
C GLY A 331 -12.57 8.58 -6.78
N ILE A 332 -13.88 8.73 -6.55
CA ILE A 332 -14.43 8.87 -5.19
C ILE A 332 -14.22 7.62 -4.33
N ILE A 333 -14.26 6.42 -4.94
CA ILE A 333 -13.97 5.17 -4.23
C ILE A 333 -12.49 5.14 -3.85
N LEU A 334 -11.60 5.48 -4.78
CA LEU A 334 -10.16 5.54 -4.52
C LEU A 334 -9.82 6.60 -3.46
N HIS A 335 -10.46 7.76 -3.51
CA HIS A 335 -10.25 8.84 -2.55
C HIS A 335 -10.54 8.39 -1.11
N ASP A 336 -11.67 7.72 -0.90
CA ASP A 336 -12.06 7.21 0.43
C ASP A 336 -11.07 6.13 0.93
N ILE A 337 -10.62 5.23 0.04
CA ILE A 337 -9.61 4.20 0.36
C ILE A 337 -8.28 4.82 0.77
N ILE A 338 -7.87 5.89 0.09
CA ILE A 338 -6.56 6.52 0.34
C ILE A 338 -6.57 7.32 1.65
N PHE A 339 -7.62 8.10 1.90
CA PHE A 339 -7.66 9.01 3.05
C PHE A 339 -8.14 8.34 4.33
N ALA A 340 -9.25 7.61 4.29
CA ALA A 340 -9.95 7.18 5.51
C ALA A 340 -9.08 6.34 6.47
N PRO A 341 -8.28 5.34 6.01
CA PRO A 341 -7.48 4.52 6.90
C PRO A 341 -6.46 5.31 7.71
N PHE A 342 -5.75 6.24 7.08
CA PHE A 342 -4.71 7.03 7.76
C PHE A 342 -5.32 7.89 8.87
N PHE A 343 -6.43 8.58 8.59
CA PHE A 343 -7.12 9.41 9.57
C PHE A 343 -7.83 8.59 10.68
N ALA A 344 -8.01 7.27 10.49
CA ALA A 344 -8.41 6.34 11.54
C ALA A 344 -7.23 5.79 12.36
N GLY A 345 -5.99 6.20 12.07
CA GLY A 345 -4.78 5.77 12.76
C GLY A 345 -4.06 4.58 12.13
N ALA A 346 -4.32 4.27 10.85
CA ALA A 346 -3.49 3.33 10.10
C ALA A 346 -2.11 3.91 9.79
N ALA A 347 -1.15 3.05 9.48
CA ALA A 347 0.22 3.44 9.20
C ALA A 347 0.44 4.00 7.79
N GLY A 348 -0.58 3.92 6.92
CA GLY A 348 -0.54 4.29 5.51
C GLY A 348 -1.91 4.41 4.87
N THR A 349 -1.92 4.60 3.56
CA THR A 349 -3.16 4.62 2.77
C THR A 349 -3.76 3.21 2.68
N GLY A 350 -5.04 3.13 2.36
CA GLY A 350 -5.60 1.90 1.83
C GLY A 350 -5.03 1.60 0.44
N GLN A 351 -4.96 0.33 0.09
CA GLN A 351 -4.31 -0.15 -1.12
C GLN A 351 -5.37 -0.68 -2.09
N ASN A 352 -5.68 0.07 -3.14
CA ASN A 352 -6.68 -0.35 -4.12
C ASN A 352 -6.23 -1.64 -4.85
N TRP A 353 -7.16 -2.56 -5.06
CA TRP A 353 -6.90 -3.84 -5.74
C TRP A 353 -6.86 -3.73 -7.25
N HIS A 354 -7.68 -2.86 -7.85
CA HIS A 354 -7.89 -2.79 -9.29
C HIS A 354 -7.09 -1.66 -9.94
N TRP A 355 -5.76 -1.76 -9.95
CA TRP A 355 -4.92 -0.77 -10.64
C TRP A 355 -5.18 -0.75 -12.14
N ASP A 356 -5.45 -1.89 -12.74
CA ASP A 356 -5.58 -2.14 -14.19
C ASP A 356 -7.02 -1.98 -14.70
N HIS A 357 -8.02 -2.17 -13.85
CA HIS A 357 -9.44 -2.02 -14.19
C HIS A 357 -10.05 -0.69 -13.76
N TYR A 358 -9.41 0.02 -12.82
CA TYR A 358 -9.93 1.26 -12.26
C TYR A 358 -8.90 2.39 -12.27
N VAL A 359 -7.79 2.29 -11.53
CA VAL A 359 -6.87 3.44 -11.37
C VAL A 359 -6.25 3.88 -12.70
N ALA A 360 -5.63 2.97 -13.45
CA ALA A 360 -4.95 3.27 -14.70
C ALA A 360 -5.93 3.63 -15.83
N PRO A 361 -7.03 2.88 -16.08
CA PRO A 361 -7.98 3.24 -17.14
C PRO A 361 -8.69 4.57 -16.90
N MET A 362 -8.93 4.93 -15.64
CA MET A 362 -9.60 6.18 -15.26
C MET A 362 -8.60 7.33 -15.04
N ASN A 363 -7.29 7.07 -15.17
CA ASN A 363 -6.22 8.03 -14.93
C ASN A 363 -6.28 8.72 -13.56
N LEU A 364 -6.49 7.93 -12.50
CA LEU A 364 -6.74 8.44 -11.13
C LEU A 364 -5.47 8.63 -10.29
N TRP A 365 -4.28 8.56 -10.90
CA TRP A 365 -3.00 8.67 -10.20
C TRP A 365 -2.88 9.93 -9.33
N PHE A 366 -3.50 11.04 -9.76
CA PHE A 366 -3.48 12.31 -9.03
C PHE A 366 -3.99 12.20 -7.58
N GLN A 367 -4.87 11.23 -7.28
CA GLN A 367 -5.41 11.02 -5.92
C GLN A 367 -4.31 10.70 -4.90
N PHE A 368 -3.26 9.96 -5.29
CA PHE A 368 -2.09 9.71 -4.44
C PHE A 368 -1.36 11.01 -4.11
N GLY A 369 -1.27 11.92 -5.09
CA GLY A 369 -0.61 13.21 -4.93
C GLY A 369 -1.40 14.14 -4.01
N ARG A 370 -2.74 14.04 -4.04
CA ARG A 370 -3.60 14.75 -3.10
C ARG A 370 -3.36 14.32 -1.67
N PHE A 371 -3.24 13.03 -1.43
CA PHE A 371 -2.94 12.53 -0.10
C PHE A 371 -1.52 12.89 0.35
N ALA A 372 -0.52 12.71 -0.52
CA ALA A 372 0.86 13.08 -0.22
C ALA A 372 1.00 14.56 0.18
N GLU A 373 0.30 15.46 -0.53
CA GLU A 373 0.25 16.88 -0.17
C GLU A 373 -0.50 17.11 1.16
N ALA A 374 -1.62 16.42 1.39
CA ALA A 374 -2.40 16.51 2.62
C ALA A 374 -1.64 16.11 3.89
N ILE A 375 -0.64 15.21 3.79
CA ILE A 375 0.21 14.78 4.91
C ILE A 375 1.66 15.29 4.81
N LYS A 376 1.93 16.22 3.90
CA LYS A 376 3.28 16.76 3.69
C LYS A 376 3.85 17.36 4.96
N ARG A 377 5.09 16.97 5.27
CA ARG A 377 5.87 17.35 6.48
C ARG A 377 5.27 16.86 7.80
N ILE A 378 4.40 15.86 7.77
CA ILE A 378 3.94 15.18 8.97
C ILE A 378 4.91 14.03 9.28
N ASP A 379 5.29 13.89 10.55
CA ASP A 379 6.04 12.76 11.10
C ASP A 379 5.13 12.01 12.08
N PRO A 380 4.33 11.02 11.60
CA PRO A 380 3.35 10.36 12.46
C PRO A 380 3.93 9.72 13.73
N PRO A 381 5.10 9.03 13.68
CA PRO A 381 5.73 8.54 14.91
C PRO A 381 6.10 9.64 15.92
N ALA A 382 6.54 10.83 15.46
CA ALA A 382 6.86 11.93 16.37
C ALA A 382 5.60 12.57 16.98
N GLU A 383 4.53 12.65 16.20
CA GLU A 383 3.25 13.22 16.63
C GLU A 383 2.53 12.35 17.65
N ASN A 384 2.80 11.03 17.68
CA ASN A 384 2.13 10.09 18.58
C ASN A 384 0.59 10.23 18.51
N PHE A 385 0.06 10.25 17.28
CA PHE A 385 -1.34 10.61 17.04
C PHE A 385 -2.32 9.74 17.82
N THR A 386 -3.36 10.37 18.35
CA THR A 386 -4.54 9.70 18.90
C THR A 386 -5.72 9.91 17.94
N PRO A 387 -6.27 8.84 17.33
CA PRO A 387 -7.42 8.97 16.44
C PRO A 387 -8.72 9.18 17.24
N PHE A 388 -9.59 10.04 16.73
CA PHE A 388 -10.93 10.29 17.26
C PHE A 388 -11.87 10.76 16.15
N GLU A 389 -13.17 10.73 16.43
CA GLU A 389 -14.20 11.24 15.52
C GLU A 389 -14.86 12.46 16.11
N ILE A 390 -15.26 13.39 15.24
CA ILE A 390 -16.02 14.58 15.62
C ILE A 390 -17.43 14.40 15.07
N ASP A 391 -18.43 14.43 15.97
CA ASP A 391 -19.82 14.36 15.55
C ASP A 391 -20.21 15.64 14.81
N TYR A 392 -20.80 15.46 13.64
CA TYR A 392 -21.28 16.55 12.81
C TYR A 392 -22.43 16.08 11.93
N PRO A 393 -23.53 16.85 11.75
CA PRO A 393 -24.70 16.39 11.01
C PRO A 393 -24.40 15.98 9.57
N ARG A 394 -23.70 16.83 8.80
CA ARG A 394 -23.43 16.64 7.36
C ARG A 394 -22.11 15.93 7.04
N LEU A 395 -21.18 15.84 7.98
CA LEU A 395 -19.80 15.44 7.74
C LEU A 395 -19.44 14.22 8.60
N ARG A 396 -18.70 13.27 8.02
CA ARG A 396 -17.90 12.30 8.78
C ARG A 396 -16.53 12.91 8.95
N ILE A 397 -16.11 13.13 10.19
CA ILE A 397 -14.86 13.82 10.50
C ILE A 397 -13.98 12.86 11.29
N TYR A 398 -12.93 12.37 10.64
CA TYR A 398 -11.93 11.51 11.24
C TYR A 398 -10.69 12.36 11.53
N ALA A 399 -10.26 12.40 12.78
CA ALA A 399 -9.21 13.29 13.23
C ALA A 399 -8.10 12.57 13.99
N LEU A 400 -6.89 13.10 13.88
CA LEU A 400 -5.68 12.66 14.55
C LEU A 400 -5.17 13.82 15.41
N LYS A 401 -5.17 13.65 16.74
CA LYS A 401 -4.58 14.61 17.69
C LYS A 401 -3.15 14.19 17.99
N GLY A 402 -2.18 14.98 17.54
CA GLY A 402 -0.75 14.77 17.76
C GLY A 402 -0.23 15.57 18.94
N LYS A 403 1.09 15.75 18.98
CA LYS A 403 1.78 16.61 19.97
C LYS A 403 1.87 18.06 19.53
N HIS A 404 1.99 18.29 18.23
CA HIS A 404 2.14 19.63 17.64
C HIS A 404 1.13 19.89 16.53
N THR A 405 0.52 18.81 16.01
CA THR A 405 -0.43 18.91 14.90
C THR A 405 -1.76 18.24 15.26
N LEU A 406 -2.87 18.86 14.87
CA LEU A 406 -4.14 18.18 14.67
C LEU A 406 -4.43 18.10 13.18
N LEU A 407 -4.75 16.90 12.70
CA LEU A 407 -5.18 16.65 11.33
C LEU A 407 -6.60 16.12 11.34
N ALA A 408 -7.50 16.69 10.56
CA ALA A 408 -8.85 16.16 10.40
C ALA A 408 -9.20 16.06 8.92
N TRP A 409 -9.77 14.92 8.51
CA TRP A 409 -10.36 14.75 7.18
C TRP A 409 -11.87 14.79 7.32
N CYS A 410 -12.47 15.82 6.73
CA CYS A 410 -13.89 16.10 6.73
C CYS A 410 -14.48 15.56 5.44
N ARG A 411 -15.38 14.59 5.54
CA ARG A 411 -15.99 13.91 4.38
C ARG A 411 -17.50 14.14 4.35
N ASP A 412 -18.04 14.69 3.26
CA ASP A 412 -19.49 14.88 3.14
C ASP A 412 -20.22 13.52 3.11
N LYS A 413 -21.17 13.33 4.03
CA LYS A 413 -22.00 12.13 4.14
C LYS A 413 -22.85 11.87 2.90
N GLN A 414 -23.17 12.92 2.13
CA GLN A 414 -24.01 12.84 0.94
C GLN A 414 -23.27 12.32 -0.29
N ASN A 415 -21.93 12.36 -0.28
CA ASN A 415 -21.10 11.91 -1.39
C ASN A 415 -20.64 10.48 -1.14
N THR A 416 -21.29 9.51 -1.78
CA THR A 416 -21.03 8.07 -1.62
C THR A 416 -21.02 7.40 -3.00
N TRP A 417 -20.58 6.15 -3.08
CA TRP A 417 -20.67 5.41 -4.34
C TRP A 417 -22.14 5.24 -4.78
N GLN A 418 -23.08 5.12 -3.83
CA GLN A 418 -24.51 5.02 -4.12
C GLN A 418 -25.00 6.31 -4.78
N THR A 419 -24.79 7.45 -4.12
CA THR A 419 -25.33 8.73 -4.58
C THR A 419 -24.65 9.22 -5.86
N GLU A 420 -23.32 9.22 -5.93
CA GLU A 420 -22.63 9.76 -7.11
C GLU A 420 -22.58 8.78 -8.29
N LEU A 421 -22.40 7.47 -8.05
CA LEU A 421 -22.18 6.50 -9.14
C LEU A 421 -23.43 5.71 -9.51
N ALA A 422 -24.20 5.25 -8.52
CA ALA A 422 -25.41 4.48 -8.79
C ALA A 422 -26.57 5.40 -9.20
N GLU A 423 -26.80 6.47 -8.44
CA GLU A 423 -27.90 7.42 -8.65
C GLU A 423 -27.52 8.58 -9.60
N GLY A 424 -26.22 8.88 -9.78
CA GLY A 424 -25.75 9.93 -10.68
C GLY A 424 -25.96 11.35 -10.15
N LYS A 425 -26.06 11.53 -8.82
CA LYS A 425 -26.19 12.84 -8.19
C LYS A 425 -24.82 13.51 -8.10
N GLU A 426 -24.73 14.73 -8.61
CA GLU A 426 -23.51 15.54 -8.49
C GLU A 426 -23.26 15.97 -7.04
N PRO A 427 -21.99 16.21 -6.65
CA PRO A 427 -21.68 16.66 -5.30
C PRO A 427 -22.13 18.10 -5.06
N ASP A 428 -22.90 18.32 -3.99
CA ASP A 428 -23.28 19.64 -3.54
C ASP A 428 -22.13 20.37 -2.83
N VAL A 429 -22.18 21.71 -2.83
CA VAL A 429 -21.26 22.51 -2.02
C VAL A 429 -21.69 22.47 -0.55
N VAL A 430 -20.77 22.08 0.32
CA VAL A 430 -20.86 22.25 1.77
C VAL A 430 -20.55 23.70 2.10
N LYS A 431 -21.51 24.39 2.72
CA LYS A 431 -21.40 25.80 3.13
C LYS A 431 -21.61 25.94 4.63
N ASN A 432 -21.00 26.97 5.21
CA ASN A 432 -21.15 27.33 6.62
C ASN A 432 -20.85 26.17 7.59
N ALA A 433 -20.00 25.22 7.18
CA ALA A 433 -19.61 24.11 8.04
C ALA A 433 -18.56 24.54 9.05
N PHE A 434 -18.50 23.87 10.18
CA PHE A 434 -17.51 24.14 11.22
C PHE A 434 -17.13 22.87 11.97
N ILE A 435 -16.01 22.91 12.67
CA ILE A 435 -15.58 21.87 13.61
C ILE A 435 -15.63 22.47 15.02
N LEU A 436 -16.15 21.70 15.98
CA LEU A 436 -15.99 21.97 17.41
C LEU A 436 -14.97 20.98 17.96
N LEU A 437 -13.94 21.48 18.62
CA LEU A 437 -12.91 20.64 19.21
C LEU A 437 -13.41 20.11 20.59
N PRO A 438 -13.27 18.80 20.86
CA PRO A 438 -13.90 18.15 22.02
C PRO A 438 -13.34 18.60 23.38
N ASP A 439 -12.09 19.09 23.41
CA ASP A 439 -11.48 19.63 24.62
C ASP A 439 -11.32 21.15 24.42
N GLY A 440 -12.15 21.96 25.11
CA GLY A 440 -12.11 23.43 25.11
C GLY A 440 -10.79 24.01 25.63
N SER A 441 -9.71 23.74 24.91
CA SER A 441 -8.33 23.81 25.41
C SER A 441 -7.72 25.15 25.10
N GLU A 442 -7.24 25.82 26.14
CA GLU A 442 -6.46 27.07 26.11
C GLU A 442 -5.24 27.02 25.15
N VAL A 443 -4.83 25.82 24.73
CA VAL A 443 -3.77 25.53 23.73
C VAL A 443 -4.15 26.02 22.32
N LEU A 444 -5.43 26.32 22.07
CA LEU A 444 -5.95 26.67 20.74
C LEU A 444 -5.92 28.18 20.43
N ASN A 445 -5.66 29.01 21.43
CA ASN A 445 -5.52 30.46 21.23
C ASN A 445 -4.24 30.73 20.42
N ASN A 446 -4.42 31.17 19.16
CA ASN A 446 -3.36 31.46 18.17
C ASN A 446 -2.81 30.26 17.37
N ALA A 447 -3.51 29.12 17.31
CA ALA A 447 -3.12 28.03 16.43
C ALA A 447 -3.25 28.42 14.94
N ASP A 448 -2.26 28.07 14.13
CA ASP A 448 -2.32 28.24 12.67
C ASP A 448 -3.21 27.15 12.09
N VAL A 449 -4.30 27.54 11.43
CA VAL A 449 -5.23 26.62 10.76
C VAL A 449 -5.08 26.75 9.25
N ASP A 450 -4.77 25.65 8.60
CA ASP A 450 -4.71 25.52 7.14
C ASP A 450 -5.78 24.54 6.66
N PHE A 451 -6.47 24.89 5.58
CA PHE A 451 -7.46 24.05 4.91
C PHE A 451 -6.93 23.59 3.56
N TYR A 452 -6.90 22.30 3.31
CA TYR A 452 -6.55 21.73 2.01
C TYR A 452 -7.78 21.12 1.36
N ASP A 453 -8.14 21.63 0.18
CA ASP A 453 -9.14 21.04 -0.71
C ASP A 453 -8.44 20.03 -1.65
N PRO A 454 -8.60 18.70 -1.44
CA PRO A 454 -7.95 17.68 -2.27
C PRO A 454 -8.45 17.69 -3.72
N TRP A 455 -9.65 18.20 -3.96
CA TRP A 455 -10.26 18.21 -5.29
C TRP A 455 -9.77 19.38 -6.13
N LYS A 456 -9.40 20.49 -5.48
CA LYS A 456 -8.79 21.67 -6.12
C LYS A 456 -7.27 21.73 -6.00
N ASN A 457 -6.67 20.86 -5.17
CA ASN A 457 -5.25 20.91 -4.81
C ASN A 457 -4.80 22.24 -4.21
N LYS A 458 -5.62 22.83 -3.35
CA LYS A 458 -5.40 24.19 -2.88
C LYS A 458 -5.42 24.27 -1.36
N TRP A 459 -4.38 24.90 -0.81
CA TRP A 459 -4.34 25.33 0.57
C TRP A 459 -4.96 26.73 0.71
N VAL A 460 -5.73 26.92 1.77
CA VAL A 460 -6.29 28.21 2.19
C VAL A 460 -6.06 28.37 3.68
N GLN A 461 -5.57 29.53 4.09
CA GLN A 461 -5.37 29.83 5.51
C GLN A 461 -6.71 30.17 6.17
N GLY A 462 -6.85 29.71 7.41
CA GLY A 462 -7.99 29.92 8.29
C GLY A 462 -7.56 30.44 9.65
N LYS A 463 -8.53 30.53 10.55
CA LYS A 463 -8.32 30.82 11.97
C LYS A 463 -9.30 30.01 12.81
N ALA A 464 -8.89 29.65 14.02
CA ALA A 464 -9.79 29.17 15.05
C ALA A 464 -10.32 30.36 15.87
N GLU A 465 -11.59 30.30 16.26
CA GLU A 465 -12.24 31.25 17.16
C GLU A 465 -12.69 30.48 18.40
N GLY A 466 -11.86 30.48 19.45
CA GLY A 466 -12.09 29.62 20.62
C GLY A 466 -11.97 28.14 20.26
N ASP A 467 -13.03 27.38 20.51
CA ASP A 467 -13.14 25.95 20.18
C ASP A 467 -13.69 25.66 18.78
N ARG A 468 -14.02 26.71 18.01
CA ARG A 468 -14.69 26.62 16.72
C ARG A 468 -13.74 26.93 15.56
N ILE A 469 -13.74 26.05 14.55
CA ILE A 469 -13.03 26.25 13.29
C ILE A 469 -14.07 26.31 12.16
N SER A 470 -14.26 27.48 11.55
CA SER A 470 -15.13 27.65 10.39
C SER A 470 -14.46 27.13 9.12
N LEU A 471 -15.10 26.19 8.42
CA LEU A 471 -14.56 25.57 7.22
C LEU A 471 -14.91 26.42 5.98
N PRO A 472 -13.97 26.58 5.02
CA PRO A 472 -14.29 27.20 3.73
C PRO A 472 -15.26 26.32 2.93
N ASP A 473 -15.91 26.88 1.92
CA ASP A 473 -16.77 26.13 1.02
C ASP A 473 -15.97 25.02 0.28
N PHE A 474 -16.46 23.79 0.35
CA PHE A 474 -15.90 22.62 -0.34
C PHE A 474 -17.03 21.71 -0.83
N THR A 475 -16.71 20.66 -1.61
CA THR A 475 -17.71 19.68 -2.05
C THR A 475 -17.56 18.38 -1.27
N ARG A 476 -16.80 17.42 -1.80
CA ARG A 476 -16.75 16.04 -1.29
C ARG A 476 -15.99 15.91 0.03
N SER A 477 -14.84 16.57 0.13
CA SER A 477 -14.00 16.50 1.33
C SER A 477 -13.06 17.68 1.48
N LEU A 478 -12.58 17.87 2.71
CA LEU A 478 -11.60 18.88 3.10
C LEU A 478 -10.65 18.30 4.14
N VAL A 479 -9.36 18.63 4.09
CA VAL A 479 -8.41 18.38 5.18
C VAL A 479 -8.20 19.65 5.97
N VAL A 480 -8.33 19.55 7.28
CA VAL A 480 -7.98 20.61 8.23
C VAL A 480 -6.66 20.24 8.89
N ARG A 481 -5.70 21.14 8.86
CA ARG A 481 -4.44 21.02 9.57
C ARG A 481 -4.31 22.19 10.53
N MET A 482 -4.16 21.89 11.81
CA MET A 482 -3.90 22.87 12.84
C MET A 482 -2.53 22.61 13.46
N ARG A 483 -1.71 23.67 13.60
CA ARG A 483 -0.39 23.60 14.25
C ARG A 483 -0.39 24.49 15.49
N TYR A 484 0.19 24.01 16.58
CA TYR A 484 0.26 24.69 17.87
C TYR A 484 1.60 24.45 18.57
#